data_AF-B3E3F6-F1
#
_entry.id   AF-B3E3F6-F1
#
_cell.length_a   1.000
_cell.length_b   1.000
_cell.length_c   1.000
_cell.angle_alpha   90.00
_cell.angle_beta   90.00
_cell.angle_gamma   90.00
#
_symmetry.space_group_name_H-M   'P 1'
#
loop_
_entity.id
_entity.type
_entity.pdbx_description
1 polymer ?
#
loop_
_entity_poly.entity_id
_entity_poly.type
_entity_poly.pdbx_seq_one_letter_code
_entity_poly.pdbx_strand_id
1 'polypeptide(L)'
;MTTGKIAIPYYGTLSHPNSGFERVFFILEHDEQNQGKQHQVSMGIWDATQTPLLPAWLHQNGIKQIVCSSAPDRSLMETMLKAGIRVFGESSEKARKILKSLCLI
;
A
#
# COMPACT_ATOMS: atom_id res chain seq x y z
N MET A 1 -9.68 15.99 -11.87
CA MET A 1 -9.89 15.13 -10.69
C MET A 1 -8.66 14.27 -10.51
N THR A 2 -7.82 14.54 -9.50
CA THR A 2 -6.62 13.74 -9.22
C THR A 2 -6.97 12.70 -8.17
N THR A 3 -7.69 11.66 -8.59
CA THR A 3 -7.86 10.44 -7.80
C THR A 3 -6.54 9.69 -7.79
N GLY A 4 -5.96 9.49 -6.61
CA GLY A 4 -4.73 8.73 -6.42
C GLY A 4 -5.01 7.42 -5.69
N LYS A 5 -4.31 6.34 -6.04
CA LYS A 5 -4.38 5.08 -5.29
C LYS A 5 -3.22 4.94 -4.32
N ILE A 6 -3.54 4.49 -3.10
CA ILE A 6 -2.58 4.22 -2.02
C ILE A 6 -2.63 2.73 -1.70
N ALA A 7 -1.48 2.06 -1.71
CA ALA A 7 -1.36 0.69 -1.22
C ALA A 7 -1.00 0.67 0.26
N ILE A 8 -1.56 -0.26 1.01
CA ILE A 8 -1.23 -0.53 2.40
C ILE A 8 -0.93 -2.02 2.53
N PRO A 9 0.33 -2.42 2.78
CA PRO A 9 0.66 -3.83 2.92
C PRO A 9 -0.04 -4.41 4.15
N TYR A 10 -0.64 -5.59 4.02
CA TYR A 10 -1.18 -6.35 5.14
C TYR A 10 -0.10 -7.27 5.70
N TYR A 11 0.27 -7.05 6.96
CA TYR A 11 1.33 -7.80 7.65
C TYR A 11 0.80 -8.95 8.53
N GLY A 12 -0.51 -9.11 8.64
CA GLY A 12 -1.13 -10.19 9.40
C GLY A 12 -1.18 -11.51 8.62
N THR A 13 -1.70 -12.54 9.27
CA THR A 13 -1.93 -13.84 8.66
C THR A 13 -3.39 -13.99 8.28
N LEU A 14 -3.71 -14.03 6.98
CA LEU A 14 -4.96 -14.65 6.53
C LEU A 14 -4.72 -16.16 6.50
N SER A 15 -5.70 -16.96 6.92
CA SER A 15 -5.57 -18.42 6.94
C SER A 15 -5.29 -18.97 5.54
N HIS A 16 -4.02 -19.08 5.23
CA HIS A 16 -3.44 -19.73 4.06
C HIS A 16 -2.24 -20.53 4.60
N PRO A 17 -2.03 -21.78 4.20
CA PRO A 17 -0.81 -22.50 4.56
C PRO A 17 0.39 -21.64 4.13
N ASN A 18 1.37 -21.48 5.03
CA ASN A 18 2.52 -20.57 4.96
C ASN A 18 3.51 -20.84 3.80
N SER A 19 3.04 -21.15 2.61
CA SER A 19 3.86 -21.37 1.42
C SER A 19 3.36 -20.44 0.31
N GLY A 20 4.15 -19.42 -0.01
CA GLY A 20 3.81 -18.47 -1.08
C GLY A 20 4.71 -17.23 -1.10
N PHE A 21 4.79 -16.58 -2.26
CA PHE A 21 5.39 -15.25 -2.41
C PHE A 21 4.33 -14.15 -2.47
N GLU A 22 3.06 -14.53 -2.37
CA GLU A 22 1.93 -13.62 -2.46
C GLU A 22 1.87 -12.68 -1.26
N ARG A 23 1.59 -11.40 -1.54
CA ARG A 23 1.39 -10.39 -0.49
C ARG A 23 0.10 -9.65 -0.74
N VAL A 24 -0.68 -9.50 0.33
CA VAL A 24 -1.95 -8.77 0.31
C VAL A 24 -1.69 -7.29 0.56
N PHE A 25 -2.36 -6.46 -0.24
CA PHE A 25 -2.38 -5.01 -0.08
C PHE A 25 -3.83 -4.54 -0.05
N PHE A 26 -4.15 -3.70 0.93
CA PHE A 26 -5.36 -2.88 0.85
C PHE A 26 -5.07 -1.70 -0.08
N ILE A 27 -5.93 -1.51 -1.08
CA ILE A 27 -5.83 -0.42 -2.06
C ILE A 27 -6.93 0.57 -1.73
N LEU A 28 -6.49 1.76 -1.32
CA LEU A 28 -7.35 2.87 -0.99
C LEU A 28 -7.43 3.84 -2.18
N GLU A 29 -8.65 4.14 -2.63
CA GLU A 29 -8.87 5.25 -3.56
C GLU A 29 -8.96 6.55 -2.77
N HIS A 30 -8.02 7.46 -3.01
CA HIS A 30 -7.95 8.77 -2.38
C HIS A 30 -8.43 9.84 -3.35
N ASP A 31 -9.56 10.45 -3.00
CA ASP A 31 -10.07 11.66 -3.63
C ASP A 31 -9.91 12.82 -2.64
N GLU A 32 -9.09 13.80 -2.99
CA GLU A 32 -8.80 14.97 -2.15
C GLU A 32 -10.05 15.84 -1.88
N GLN A 33 -11.09 15.72 -2.71
CA GLN A 33 -12.34 16.47 -2.57
C GLN A 33 -13.38 15.80 -1.67
N ASN A 34 -13.21 14.53 -1.31
CA ASN A 34 -14.21 13.75 -0.55
C ASN A 34 -13.72 13.38 0.85
N GLN A 35 -13.25 14.36 1.63
CA GLN A 35 -12.73 14.18 3.00
C GLN A 35 -13.74 13.64 4.02
N GLY A 36 -15.01 13.45 3.67
CA GLY A 36 -16.07 12.97 4.55
C GLY A 36 -16.78 11.67 4.12
N LYS A 37 -16.38 11.04 3.01
CA LYS A 37 -16.98 9.77 2.57
C LYS A 37 -16.13 8.58 3.00
N GLN A 38 -16.82 7.49 3.33
CA GLN A 38 -16.22 6.21 3.65
C GLN A 38 -15.25 5.82 2.53
N HIS A 39 -14.00 5.56 2.92
CA HIS A 39 -12.94 5.19 2.01
C HIS A 39 -13.35 3.98 1.15
N GLN A 40 -13.26 4.10 -0.17
CA GLN A 40 -13.40 2.94 -1.04
C GLN A 40 -12.12 2.12 -0.93
N VAL A 41 -12.21 1.01 -0.22
CA VAL A 41 -11.11 0.07 0.00
C VAL A 41 -11.35 -1.16 -0.85
N SER A 42 -10.34 -1.55 -1.60
CA SER A 42 -10.29 -2.81 -2.33
C SER A 42 -9.06 -3.61 -1.90
N MET A 43 -8.98 -4.87 -2.30
CA MET A 43 -7.86 -5.74 -2.01
C MET A 43 -7.11 -6.07 -3.30
N GLY A 44 -5.78 -5.99 -3.26
CA GLY A 44 -4.90 -6.45 -4.32
C GLY A 44 -3.93 -7.50 -3.79
N ILE A 45 -3.69 -8.54 -4.58
CA ILE A 45 -2.71 -9.57 -4.27
C ILE A 45 -1.56 -9.41 -5.25
N TRP A 46 -0.37 -9.14 -4.72
CA TRP A 46 0.86 -9.18 -5.51
C TRP A 46 1.39 -10.60 -5.49
N ASP A 47 1.55 -11.21 -6.66
CA ASP A 47 2.15 -12.52 -6.85
C ASP A 47 3.49 -12.35 -7.59
N ALA A 48 4.60 -12.68 -6.91
CA ALA A 48 5.94 -12.55 -7.47
C ALA A 48 6.21 -13.52 -8.62
N THR A 49 5.43 -14.59 -8.77
CA THR A 49 5.57 -15.53 -9.90
C THR A 49 5.03 -14.93 -11.20
N GLN A 50 4.00 -14.08 -11.10
CA GLN A 50 3.40 -13.39 -12.23
C GLN A 50 4.05 -12.03 -12.50
N THR A 51 4.32 -11.27 -11.44
CA THR A 51 4.97 -9.96 -11.52
C THR A 51 6.16 -9.92 -10.56
N PRO A 52 7.37 -10.30 -11.01
CA PRO A 52 8.53 -10.43 -10.12
C PRO A 52 8.93 -9.15 -9.39
N LEU A 53 8.60 -7.99 -9.97
CA LEU A 53 8.93 -6.69 -9.42
C LEU A 53 7.68 -6.05 -8.81
N LEU A 54 7.65 -5.92 -7.48
CA LEU A 54 6.58 -5.22 -6.76
C LEU A 54 6.32 -3.79 -7.30
N PRO A 55 7.33 -2.96 -7.62
CA PRO A 55 7.07 -1.64 -8.20
C PRO A 55 6.30 -1.70 -9.52
N ALA A 56 6.56 -2.70 -10.37
CA ALA A 56 5.84 -2.87 -11.62
C ALA A 56 4.37 -3.18 -11.39
N TRP A 57 4.07 -4.08 -10.44
CA TRP A 57 2.70 -4.40 -10.04
C TRP A 57 1.97 -3.18 -9.48
N LEU A 58 2.63 -2.37 -8.65
CA LEU A 58 2.05 -1.14 -8.12
C LEU A 58 1.66 -0.16 -9.23
N HIS A 59 2.54 0.04 -10.22
CA HIS A 59 2.26 0.90 -11.37
C HIS A 59 1.10 0.39 -12.23
N GLN A 60 1.04 -0.91 -12.50
CA GLN A 60 -0.07 -1.53 -13.22
C GLN A 60 -1.42 -1.29 -12.53
N ASN A 61 -1.41 -1.21 -11.20
CA ASN A 61 -2.59 -0.90 -10.39
C ASN A 61 -2.83 0.62 -10.20
N GLY A 62 -2.03 1.48 -10.84
CA GLY A 62 -2.14 2.95 -10.74
C GLY A 62 -1.71 3.51 -9.38
N ILE A 63 -0.95 2.74 -8.60
CA ILE A 63 -0.53 3.07 -7.25
C ILE A 63 0.81 3.80 -7.31
N LYS A 64 0.88 4.96 -6.67
CA LYS A 64 2.12 5.78 -6.57
C LYS A 64 2.57 6.01 -5.14
N GLN A 65 1.82 5.50 -4.18
CA GLN A 65 2.04 5.72 -2.76
C GLN A 65 1.80 4.43 -1.99
N ILE A 66 2.70 4.11 -1.08
CA ILE A 66 2.55 3.02 -0.11
C ILE A 66 2.53 3.64 1.29
N VAL A 67 1.59 3.22 2.11
CA VAL A 67 1.54 3.55 3.54
C VAL A 67 1.80 2.27 4.34
N CYS A 68 2.87 2.27 5.13
CA CYS A 68 3.26 1.12 5.95
C CYS A 68 2.95 1.40 7.43
N SER A 69 2.36 0.43 8.13
CA SER A 69 2.24 0.45 9.59
C SER A 69 3.55 0.15 10.31
N SER A 70 4.54 -0.43 9.64
CA SER A 70 5.89 -0.61 10.16
C SER A 70 6.90 -0.07 9.18
N ALA A 71 7.93 0.62 9.68
CA ALA A 71 8.95 1.21 8.84
C ALA A 71 9.69 0.11 8.04
N PRO A 72 9.64 0.13 6.70
CA PRO A 72 10.45 -0.78 5.90
C PRO A 72 11.93 -0.39 6.01
N ASP A 73 12.81 -1.31 5.60
CA ASP A 73 14.23 -1.03 5.55
C ASP A 73 14.56 0.09 4.54
N ARG A 74 15.70 0.76 4.78
CA ARG A 74 16.11 1.91 3.98
C ARG A 74 16.36 1.57 2.51
N SER A 75 16.89 0.38 2.22
CA SER A 75 17.19 -0.04 0.85
C SER A 75 15.91 -0.23 0.03
N LEU A 76 14.88 -0.82 0.63
CA LEU A 76 13.56 -0.97 0.03
C LEU A 76 12.90 0.40 -0.23
N MET A 77 12.99 1.33 0.73
CA MET A 77 12.47 2.70 0.53
C MET A 77 13.14 3.40 -0.64
N GLU A 78 14.47 3.33 -0.74
CA GLU A 78 15.22 3.95 -1.84
C GLU A 78 14.87 3.30 -3.20
N THR A 79 14.68 1.98 -3.23
CA THR A 79 14.27 1.25 -4.44
C THR A 79 12.88 1.68 -4.91
N MET A 80 11.93 1.78 -4.00
CA MET A 80 10.57 2.25 -4.30
C MET A 80 10.59 3.69 -4.81
N LEU A 81 11.36 4.57 -4.17
CA LEU A 81 11.49 5.97 -4.57
C LEU A 81 12.08 6.11 -5.98
N LYS A 82 13.13 5.35 -6.30
CA LYS A 82 13.72 5.30 -7.65
C LYS A 82 12.72 4.82 -8.70
N ALA A 83 11.81 3.93 -8.32
CA ALA A 83 10.70 3.49 -9.17
C ALA A 83 9.53 4.49 -9.23
N GLY A 84 9.62 5.66 -8.59
CA GLY A 84 8.54 6.66 -8.57
C GLY A 84 7.41 6.37 -7.59
N ILE A 85 7.62 5.43 -6.66
CA ILE A 85 6.67 5.07 -5.60
C ILE A 85 7.10 5.74 -4.30
N ARG A 86 6.23 6.56 -3.71
CA ARG A 86 6.50 7.20 -2.40
C ARG A 86 6.06 6.29 -1.27
N VAL A 87 6.93 6.09 -0.28
CA VAL A 87 6.62 5.28 0.91
C VAL A 87 6.47 6.20 2.11
N PHE A 88 5.37 6.05 2.85
CA PHE A 88 5.10 6.77 4.09
C PHE A 88 4.95 5.77 5.23
N GLY A 89 5.60 6.04 6.36
CA GLY A 89 5.44 5.28 7.60
C GLY A 89 4.66 6.06 8.66
N GLU A 90 4.59 5.50 9.86
CA GLU A 90 3.87 6.07 11.02
C GLU A 90 4.35 7.47 11.45
N SER A 91 5.59 7.86 11.10
CA SER A 91 6.12 9.21 11.36
C SER A 91 5.40 10.31 10.56
N SER A 92 4.68 9.95 9.49
CA SER A 92 3.84 10.87 8.74
C SER A 92 2.45 10.97 9.37
N GLU A 93 2.04 12.19 9.76
CA GLU A 93 0.70 12.42 10.33
C GLU A 93 -0.42 12.00 9.38
N LYS A 94 -0.25 12.21 8.06
CA LYS A 94 -1.20 11.79 7.03
C LYS A 94 -1.31 10.26 6.96
N ALA A 95 -0.17 9.56 6.97
CA ALA A 95 -0.15 8.10 6.99
C ALA A 95 -0.82 7.53 8.25
N ARG A 96 -0.53 8.10 9.41
CA ARG A 96 -1.14 7.71 10.69
C ARG A 96 -2.66 7.88 10.69
N LYS A 97 -3.18 8.96 10.10
CA LYS A 97 -4.64 9.18 9.94
C LYS A 97 -5.28 8.10 9.07
N ILE A 98 -4.63 7.71 7.98
CA ILE A 98 -5.09 6.63 7.08
C ILE A 98 -5.09 5.27 7.81
N LEU A 99 -4.01 4.94 8.51
CA LEU A 99 -3.91 3.66 9.22
C LEU A 99 -4.99 3.54 10.32
N LYS A 100 -5.25 4.62 11.07
CA LYS A 100 -6.32 4.66 12.07
C LYS A 100 -7.72 4.54 11.47
N SER A 101 -7.99 5.18 10.33
CA SER A 101 -9.32 5.09 9.69
C SER A 101 -9.64 3.69 9.17
N LEU A 102 -8.62 2.84 9.02
CA LEU A 102 -8.72 1.44 8.60
C LEU A 102 -8.54 0.44 9.75
N CYS A 103 -8.44 0.91 11.00
CA CYS A 103 -8.22 0.07 12.19
C CYS A 103 -6.96 -0.82 12.11
N LEU A 104 -5.89 -0.32 11.47
CA LEU A 104 -4.63 -1.05 11.32
C LEU A 104 -3.59 -0.74 12.39
N ILE A 105 -3.81 0.34 13.17
CA ILE A 105 -3.04 0.76 14.36
C ILE A 105 -3.97 1.45 15.38
#